data_AF-A0A6P2BSB7-F1
#
_entry.id   AF-A0A6P2BSB7-F1
#
_cell.length_a   1.000
_cell.length_b   1.000
_cell.length_c   1.000
_cell.angle_alpha   90.00
_cell.angle_beta   90.00
_cell.angle_gamma   90.00
#
_symmetry.space_group_name_H-M   'P 1'
#
loop_
_entity.id
_entity.type
_entity.pdbx_description
1 polymer ?
#
loop_
_entity_poly.entity_id
_entity_poly.type
_entity_poly.pdbx_seq_one_letter_code
_entity_poly.pdbx_strand_id
1 'polypeptide(L)'
;MTRGLWRVVPTGSLKSRPRVQSGSILERLAARFRRLMGFAVMHAAAPLRNRTGEPAYARARVETAKIEEKYKYRQEISLNADVSEVGDPAGQIKIVLPYDGDEFFTRDAYADVEAARRDGAVLPDNAVVGFLALTDYEKTDLEVPLGLQGNYGSVPIAVRLPGRPGSGETDQLIIDNSECVFSQEYRPEDLRIFPVYVDMDLDDPDMAEDADRPQRFSAQDAIADLLARLLERIKVIGDAPERQLDFEPGLWLRMTVRLHLPRGQAEGVEAKVSKVSMGWPTHTSLSSLELHADSRPALRYNPQQEHDGRKGGLEWSDVPMTLIGQRRDAEVTHTADDPEAEEEDPEVRKELVTLTSGEMTLSISNPGDFYKQDTLTGRVEVTVNRLLSGMDARLYDAAGRPYPAQRSALKLKSVVTTEFSLPLHDAFARRPMSPYQWLYFEEVIPSALRLDDIAMALRNRGFTLVTSVRDLDPEDCCIKAERVQGPDLLRLQVYVRGERHKARRERSVDGVMTYRSAVASGDLRLYVYGSLRGESKPVVQEINALRRALRERFDRLPAGR
;
A
#
# COMPACT_ATOMS: atom_id res chain seq x y z
N MET A 1 -19.26 -60.33 13.54
CA MET A 1 -20.22 -59.31 13.04
C MET A 1 -19.47 -57.99 12.92
N THR A 2 -19.62 -57.32 11.76
CA THR A 2 -19.26 -55.90 11.46
C THR A 2 -17.80 -55.47 11.72
N ARG A 3 -16.91 -55.50 10.71
CA ARG A 3 -16.66 -54.48 9.66
C ARG A 3 -16.12 -53.14 10.21
N GLY A 4 -14.82 -52.94 10.02
CA GLY A 4 -14.12 -51.66 10.06
C GLY A 4 -12.88 -51.75 9.17
N LEU A 5 -13.09 -51.67 7.85
CA LEU A 5 -12.05 -51.66 6.83
C LEU A 5 -11.25 -50.34 6.92
N TRP A 6 -9.95 -50.44 7.22
CA TRP A 6 -8.97 -49.44 6.79
C TRP A 6 -8.40 -49.90 5.46
N ARG A 7 -8.78 -49.21 4.39
CA ARG A 7 -8.27 -49.45 3.05
C ARG A 7 -7.16 -48.45 2.78
N VAL A 8 -5.93 -48.93 2.81
CA VAL A 8 -4.79 -48.30 2.15
C VAL A 8 -5.08 -48.31 0.65
N VAL A 9 -5.09 -47.13 0.03
CA VAL A 9 -5.14 -46.96 -1.43
C VAL A 9 -3.83 -46.28 -1.86
N PRO A 10 -3.19 -46.75 -2.94
CA PRO A 10 -1.82 -46.38 -3.27
C PRO A 10 -1.74 -45.03 -3.96
N THR A 11 -0.60 -44.38 -3.79
CA THR A 11 -0.08 -43.27 -4.58
C THR A 11 -0.27 -43.52 -6.07
N GLY A 12 -1.24 -42.83 -6.66
CA GLY A 12 -1.57 -42.89 -8.07
C GLY A 12 -1.02 -41.69 -8.83
N SER A 13 -0.12 -41.99 -9.77
CA SER A 13 0.01 -41.33 -11.08
C SER A 13 0.51 -39.88 -11.12
N LEU A 14 1.82 -39.74 -11.34
CA LEU A 14 2.42 -38.65 -12.12
C LEU A 14 1.62 -38.42 -13.41
N LYS A 15 0.80 -37.37 -13.44
CA LYS A 15 0.21 -36.88 -14.69
C LYS A 15 1.30 -36.19 -15.51
N SER A 16 1.53 -36.78 -16.67
CA SER A 16 2.31 -36.30 -17.80
C SER A 16 2.17 -34.80 -18.05
N ARG A 17 3.32 -34.14 -18.22
CA ARG A 17 3.47 -32.82 -18.83
C ARG A 17 2.62 -32.70 -20.11
N PRO A 18 1.82 -31.63 -20.30
CA PRO A 18 1.31 -31.34 -21.63
C PRO A 18 2.49 -30.84 -22.49
N ARG A 19 2.67 -31.53 -23.61
CA ARG A 19 3.43 -31.07 -24.77
C ARG A 19 3.07 -29.61 -25.06
N VAL A 20 4.11 -28.78 -25.19
CA VAL A 20 4.06 -27.42 -25.72
C VAL A 20 3.23 -27.42 -27.02
N GLN A 21 2.01 -26.89 -26.94
CA GLN A 21 1.19 -26.60 -28.12
C GLN A 21 1.60 -25.22 -28.64
N SER A 22 2.42 -25.23 -29.68
CA SER A 22 2.73 -24.08 -30.55
C SER A 22 1.51 -23.52 -31.30
N GLY A 23 0.29 -24.01 -31.01
CA GLY A 23 -0.98 -23.49 -31.55
C GLY A 23 -1.52 -22.24 -30.86
N SER A 24 -1.15 -21.97 -29.60
CA SER A 24 -1.77 -20.86 -28.82
C SER A 24 -1.30 -19.47 -29.28
N ILE A 25 -0.11 -19.35 -29.89
CA ILE A 25 0.43 -18.08 -30.36
C ILE A 25 -0.24 -17.66 -31.68
N LEU A 26 -0.51 -18.60 -32.58
CA LEU A 26 -1.20 -18.35 -33.84
C LEU A 26 -2.68 -18.07 -33.65
N GLU A 27 -3.34 -18.73 -32.68
CA GLU A 27 -4.72 -18.41 -32.31
C GLU A 27 -4.85 -17.02 -31.65
N ARG A 28 -3.90 -16.65 -30.77
CA ARG A 28 -3.83 -15.29 -30.20
C ARG A 28 -3.56 -14.22 -31.25
N LEU A 29 -2.68 -14.47 -32.21
CA LEU A 29 -2.40 -13.54 -33.32
C LEU A 29 -3.58 -13.42 -34.29
N ALA A 30 -4.26 -14.53 -34.60
CA ALA A 30 -5.46 -14.53 -35.43
C ALA A 30 -6.63 -13.83 -34.74
N ALA A 31 -6.78 -13.99 -33.42
CA ALA A 31 -7.73 -13.22 -32.62
C ALA A 31 -7.39 -11.73 -32.65
N ARG A 32 -6.11 -11.35 -32.49
CA ARG A 32 -5.65 -9.95 -32.59
C ARG A 32 -5.87 -9.31 -33.96
N PHE A 33 -5.69 -10.07 -35.05
CA PHE A 33 -5.97 -9.61 -36.41
C PHE A 33 -7.48 -9.46 -36.69
N ARG A 34 -8.32 -10.38 -36.20
CA ARG A 34 -9.79 -10.22 -36.25
C ARG A 34 -10.27 -9.02 -35.43
N ARG A 35 -9.61 -8.71 -34.29
CA ARG A 35 -9.88 -7.51 -33.46
C ARG A 35 -9.65 -6.21 -34.23
N LEU A 36 -8.53 -6.07 -34.95
CA LEU A 36 -8.26 -4.88 -35.80
C LEU A 36 -9.25 -4.76 -36.97
N MET A 37 -9.67 -5.88 -37.54
CA MET A 37 -10.63 -5.91 -38.65
C MET A 37 -12.06 -5.59 -38.20
N GLY A 38 -12.49 -6.00 -36.99
CA GLY A 38 -13.81 -5.63 -36.44
C GLY A 38 -14.01 -4.12 -36.28
N PHE A 39 -12.97 -3.40 -35.83
CA PHE A 39 -12.98 -1.94 -35.78
C PHE A 39 -12.94 -1.30 -37.18
N ALA A 40 -12.22 -1.90 -38.14
CA ALA A 40 -12.17 -1.41 -39.52
C ALA A 40 -13.51 -1.60 -40.27
N VAL A 41 -14.28 -2.65 -39.98
CA VAL A 41 -15.61 -2.88 -40.56
C VAL A 41 -16.64 -1.88 -40.02
N MET A 42 -16.50 -1.40 -38.78
CA MET A 42 -17.34 -0.31 -38.25
C MET A 42 -17.08 1.05 -38.92
N HIS A 43 -15.94 1.25 -39.59
CA HIS A 43 -15.65 2.48 -40.33
C HIS A 43 -16.38 2.60 -41.69
N ALA A 44 -17.07 1.54 -42.15
CA ALA A 44 -17.91 1.59 -43.34
C ALA A 44 -19.32 2.13 -43.01
N ALA A 45 -19.39 3.34 -42.45
CA ALA A 45 -20.66 4.00 -42.16
C ALA A 45 -21.34 4.44 -43.47
N ALA A 46 -22.32 3.65 -43.93
CA ALA A 46 -23.33 4.14 -44.86
C ALA A 46 -24.24 5.14 -44.12
N PRO A 47 -24.83 6.14 -44.81
CA PRO A 47 -25.86 6.99 -44.21
C PRO A 47 -26.97 6.10 -43.63
N LEU A 48 -27.50 6.46 -42.45
CA LEU A 48 -28.61 5.79 -41.75
C LEU A 48 -29.78 5.55 -42.72
N ARG A 49 -29.75 4.43 -43.44
CA ARG A 49 -30.77 4.00 -44.39
C ARG A 49 -31.35 2.73 -43.80
N ASN A 50 -32.41 2.89 -43.02
CA ASN A 50 -33.15 1.77 -42.47
C ASN A 50 -33.72 0.95 -43.64
N ARG A 51 -33.22 -0.27 -43.83
CA ARG A 51 -33.84 -1.22 -44.77
C ARG A 51 -34.91 -2.02 -44.03
N THR A 52 -35.89 -2.52 -44.78
CA THR A 52 -36.94 -3.36 -44.24
C THR A 52 -36.36 -4.58 -43.52
N GLY A 53 -36.60 -4.68 -42.20
CA GLY A 53 -36.11 -5.76 -41.34
C GLY A 53 -34.87 -5.44 -40.49
N GLU A 54 -34.29 -4.24 -40.60
CA GLU A 54 -33.19 -3.78 -39.74
C GLU A 54 -33.71 -3.04 -38.49
N PRO A 55 -32.95 -3.04 -37.36
CA PRO A 55 -33.32 -2.30 -36.17
C PRO A 55 -33.37 -0.79 -36.42
N ALA A 56 -34.28 -0.08 -35.76
CA ALA A 56 -34.35 1.38 -35.85
C ALA A 56 -33.13 2.01 -35.16
N TYR A 57 -32.44 2.92 -35.84
CA TYR A 57 -31.33 3.69 -35.28
C TYR A 57 -31.77 5.10 -34.93
N ALA A 58 -31.31 5.61 -33.78
CA ALA A 58 -31.67 6.94 -33.30
C ALA A 58 -30.44 7.74 -32.87
N ARG A 59 -30.39 9.02 -33.25
CA ARG A 59 -29.30 9.94 -32.84
C ARG A 59 -29.48 10.42 -31.40
N ALA A 60 -29.27 9.53 -30.44
CA ALA A 60 -29.29 9.86 -29.01
C ALA A 60 -27.90 9.84 -28.39
N ARG A 61 -27.79 10.43 -27.21
CA ARG A 61 -26.56 10.54 -26.41
C ARG A 61 -26.81 10.01 -25.02
N VAL A 62 -25.94 9.11 -24.56
CA VAL A 62 -26.02 8.63 -23.18
C VAL A 62 -25.50 9.70 -22.21
N GLU A 63 -26.14 9.81 -21.06
CA GLU A 63 -25.73 10.73 -20.00
C GLU A 63 -24.55 10.14 -19.22
N THR A 64 -24.70 8.89 -18.76
CA THR A 64 -23.66 8.20 -18.00
C THR A 64 -23.40 6.81 -18.55
N ALA A 65 -22.12 6.44 -18.63
CA ALA A 65 -21.69 5.09 -18.95
C ALA A 65 -20.56 4.70 -18.01
N LYS A 66 -20.73 3.58 -17.29
CA LYS A 66 -19.79 3.13 -16.27
C LYS A 66 -19.64 1.62 -16.33
N ILE A 67 -18.40 1.14 -16.24
CA ILE A 67 -18.09 -0.26 -16.00
C ILE A 67 -17.30 -0.33 -14.70
N GLU A 68 -17.80 -1.11 -13.74
CA GLU A 68 -17.20 -1.29 -12.43
C GLU A 68 -16.89 -2.76 -12.18
N GLU A 69 -15.68 -3.06 -11.71
CA GLU A 69 -15.30 -4.36 -11.16
C GLU A 69 -15.04 -4.25 -9.66
N LYS A 70 -15.40 -5.28 -8.91
CA LYS A 70 -15.24 -5.37 -7.46
C LYS A 70 -14.54 -6.67 -7.11
N TYR A 71 -13.46 -6.54 -6.36
CA TYR A 71 -12.66 -7.65 -5.85
C TYR A 71 -12.61 -7.57 -4.32
N LYS A 72 -12.62 -8.72 -3.65
CA LYS A 72 -12.67 -8.81 -2.19
C LYS A 72 -11.62 -9.79 -1.68
N TYR A 73 -10.84 -9.34 -0.71
CA TYR A 73 -9.76 -10.11 -0.10
C TYR A 73 -9.82 -9.97 1.42
N ARG A 74 -9.19 -10.92 2.11
CA ARG A 74 -8.91 -10.87 3.54
C ARG A 74 -7.43 -11.08 3.76
N GLN A 75 -6.86 -10.26 4.63
CA GLN A 75 -5.45 -10.30 5.00
C GLN A 75 -5.29 -10.36 6.51
N GLU A 76 -4.52 -11.33 6.99
CA GLU A 76 -3.99 -11.31 8.35
C GLU A 76 -2.60 -10.69 8.34
N ILE A 77 -2.42 -9.61 9.11
CA ILE A 77 -1.14 -8.92 9.24
C ILE A 77 -0.45 -9.44 10.50
N SER A 78 0.18 -10.61 10.41
CA SER A 78 0.90 -11.26 11.52
C SER A 78 2.32 -11.66 11.08
N LEU A 79 3.06 -12.36 11.95
CA LEU A 79 4.36 -12.94 11.59
C LEU A 79 4.24 -13.99 10.49
N ASN A 80 3.08 -14.65 10.39
CA ASN A 80 2.74 -15.58 9.32
C ASN A 80 1.61 -14.97 8.49
N ALA A 81 1.92 -13.86 7.81
CA ALA A 81 0.93 -13.12 7.05
C ALA A 81 0.23 -14.04 6.04
N ASP A 82 -1.10 -14.01 6.04
CA ASP A 82 -1.94 -14.79 5.13
C ASP A 82 -2.85 -13.85 4.34
N VAL A 83 -3.04 -14.16 3.07
CA VAL A 83 -3.91 -13.41 2.17
C VAL A 83 -4.79 -14.39 1.42
N SER A 84 -6.09 -14.15 1.48
CA SER A 84 -7.09 -15.02 0.87
C SER A 84 -8.15 -14.23 0.12
N GLU A 85 -8.68 -14.81 -0.96
CA GLU A 85 -9.81 -14.28 -1.69
C GLU A 85 -11.12 -14.52 -0.93
N VAL A 86 -12.00 -13.52 -0.93
CA VAL A 86 -13.30 -13.59 -0.25
C VAL A 86 -14.43 -13.45 -1.27
N GLY A 87 -14.89 -14.60 -1.75
CA GLY A 87 -15.97 -14.68 -2.75
C GLY A 87 -15.51 -14.34 -4.15
N ASP A 88 -16.43 -14.48 -5.10
CA ASP A 88 -16.14 -14.31 -6.51
C ASP A 88 -16.06 -12.82 -6.90
N PRO A 89 -15.17 -12.45 -7.86
CA PRO A 89 -15.14 -11.10 -8.40
C PRO A 89 -16.46 -10.77 -9.12
N ALA A 90 -16.89 -9.50 -9.01
CA ALA A 90 -18.17 -9.05 -9.57
C ALA A 90 -17.98 -7.82 -10.45
N GLY A 91 -18.53 -7.87 -11.66
CA GLY A 91 -18.52 -6.80 -12.65
C GLY A 91 -19.93 -6.26 -12.92
N GLN A 92 -20.04 -4.97 -13.21
CA GLN A 92 -21.29 -4.35 -13.64
C GLN A 92 -21.04 -3.31 -14.73
N ILE A 93 -21.78 -3.43 -15.84
CA ILE A 93 -21.92 -2.42 -16.88
C ILE A 93 -23.22 -1.67 -16.61
N LYS A 94 -23.17 -0.33 -16.52
CA LYS A 94 -24.35 0.53 -16.38
C LYS A 94 -24.28 1.70 -17.36
N ILE A 95 -25.29 1.85 -18.19
CA ILE A 95 -25.46 2.95 -19.15
C ILE A 95 -26.83 3.57 -18.93
N VAL A 96 -26.90 4.88 -18.81
CA VAL A 96 -28.13 5.64 -18.54
C VAL A 96 -28.38 6.62 -19.69
N LEU A 97 -29.61 6.60 -20.19
CA LEU A 97 -30.12 7.50 -21.23
C LEU A 97 -31.43 8.15 -20.77
N PRO A 98 -31.40 9.43 -20.37
CA PRO A 98 -32.61 10.20 -20.11
C PRO A 98 -33.45 10.44 -21.37
N TYR A 99 -34.77 10.48 -21.23
CA TYR A 99 -35.72 10.94 -22.25
C TYR A 99 -36.14 12.39 -21.95
N ASP A 100 -35.26 13.31 -22.30
CA ASP A 100 -35.39 14.74 -22.03
C ASP A 100 -35.90 15.57 -23.22
N GLY A 101 -35.89 14.99 -24.43
CA GLY A 101 -36.33 15.69 -25.64
C GLY A 101 -35.36 16.77 -26.13
N ASP A 102 -34.26 17.04 -25.43
CA ASP A 102 -33.35 18.16 -25.72
C ASP A 102 -31.87 17.74 -25.81
N GLU A 103 -31.25 17.25 -24.73
CA GLU A 103 -29.81 17.03 -24.67
C GLU A 103 -29.40 15.58 -24.97
N PHE A 104 -30.10 14.60 -24.41
CA PHE A 104 -29.75 13.18 -24.46
C PHE A 104 -30.55 12.43 -25.50
N PHE A 105 -31.87 12.30 -25.32
CA PHE A 105 -32.76 11.72 -26.30
C PHE A 105 -33.58 12.82 -26.94
N THR A 106 -33.01 13.41 -27.98
CA THR A 106 -33.53 14.64 -28.58
C THR A 106 -34.78 14.40 -29.43
N ARG A 107 -35.51 15.48 -29.76
CA ARG A 107 -36.60 15.44 -30.76
C ARG A 107 -36.15 14.90 -32.12
N ASP A 108 -34.90 15.12 -32.49
CA ASP A 108 -34.31 14.57 -33.72
C ASP A 108 -34.16 13.05 -33.62
N ALA A 109 -33.72 12.53 -32.45
CA ALA A 109 -33.64 11.09 -32.20
C ALA A 109 -35.02 10.43 -32.32
N TYR A 110 -36.07 11.10 -31.83
CA TYR A 110 -37.44 10.64 -31.99
C TYR A 110 -37.90 10.67 -33.46
N ALA A 111 -37.58 11.73 -34.20
CA ALA A 111 -37.91 11.82 -35.61
C ALA A 111 -37.25 10.70 -36.43
N ASP A 112 -36.02 10.29 -36.08
CA ASP A 112 -35.33 9.15 -36.69
C ASP A 112 -36.11 7.85 -36.48
N VAL A 113 -36.61 7.62 -35.26
CA VAL A 113 -37.43 6.46 -34.89
C VAL A 113 -38.78 6.47 -35.61
N GLU A 114 -39.47 7.60 -35.67
CA GLU A 114 -40.74 7.74 -36.37
C GLU A 114 -40.62 7.58 -37.88
N ALA A 115 -39.48 7.98 -38.47
CA ALA A 115 -39.17 7.70 -39.87
C ALA A 115 -38.97 6.19 -40.09
N ALA A 116 -38.18 5.53 -39.23
CA ALA A 116 -37.99 4.07 -39.29
C ALA A 116 -39.31 3.29 -39.18
N ARG A 117 -40.22 3.75 -38.31
CA ARG A 117 -41.57 3.20 -38.15
C ARG A 117 -42.40 3.29 -39.44
N ARG A 118 -42.34 4.43 -40.13
CA ARG A 118 -43.06 4.65 -41.39
C ARG A 118 -42.52 3.80 -42.54
N ASP A 119 -41.23 3.50 -42.53
CA ASP A 119 -40.55 2.73 -43.58
C ASP A 119 -40.69 1.19 -43.42
N GLY A 120 -41.51 0.72 -42.48
CA GLY A 120 -41.86 -0.70 -42.37
C GLY A 120 -40.82 -1.56 -41.65
N ALA A 121 -39.98 -0.97 -40.80
CA ALA A 121 -39.15 -1.74 -39.87
C ALA A 121 -40.05 -2.58 -38.94
N VAL A 122 -39.82 -3.90 -38.88
CA VAL A 122 -40.48 -4.78 -37.92
C VAL A 122 -40.03 -4.33 -36.54
N LEU A 123 -40.92 -3.71 -35.78
CA LEU A 123 -40.65 -3.12 -34.47
C LEU A 123 -40.30 -4.20 -33.44
N PRO A 124 -39.04 -4.34 -32.98
CA PRO A 124 -38.86 -4.45 -31.55
C PRO A 124 -39.28 -3.09 -30.94
N ASP A 125 -39.75 -3.10 -29.70
CA ASP A 125 -40.00 -1.90 -28.89
C ASP A 125 -38.73 -1.07 -28.62
N ASN A 126 -37.65 -1.28 -29.37
CA ASN A 126 -36.31 -0.80 -29.10
C ASN A 126 -35.71 -0.06 -30.30
N ALA A 127 -34.97 1.03 -30.02
CA ALA A 127 -34.06 1.67 -30.98
C ALA A 127 -32.61 1.48 -30.55
N VAL A 128 -31.70 1.35 -31.50
CA VAL A 128 -30.26 1.34 -31.27
C VAL A 128 -29.75 2.77 -31.26
N VAL A 129 -29.19 3.19 -30.13
CA VAL A 129 -28.65 4.55 -29.93
C VAL A 129 -27.13 4.61 -29.99
N GLY A 130 -26.47 3.46 -29.99
CA GLY A 130 -25.02 3.36 -30.03
C GLY A 130 -24.53 1.94 -29.86
N PHE A 131 -23.22 1.82 -29.71
CA PHE A 131 -22.53 0.54 -29.54
C PHE A 131 -21.50 0.63 -28.41
N LEU A 132 -21.45 -0.40 -27.59
CA LEU A 132 -20.39 -0.64 -26.63
C LEU A 132 -19.43 -1.67 -27.24
N ALA A 133 -18.21 -1.23 -27.57
CA ALA A 133 -17.16 -2.14 -28.00
C ALA A 133 -16.32 -2.55 -26.79
N LEU A 134 -16.17 -3.86 -26.59
CA LEU A 134 -15.39 -4.47 -25.54
C LEU A 134 -14.18 -5.18 -26.15
N THR A 135 -13.02 -5.03 -25.54
CA THR A 135 -11.80 -5.75 -25.91
C THR A 135 -11.26 -6.50 -24.70
N ASP A 136 -10.65 -7.66 -24.94
CA ASP A 136 -10.18 -8.57 -23.88
C ASP A 136 -11.32 -9.07 -22.97
N TYR A 137 -12.55 -9.10 -23.49
CA TYR A 137 -13.75 -9.61 -22.80
C TYR A 137 -13.69 -11.12 -22.56
N GLU A 138 -12.79 -11.85 -23.22
CA GLU A 138 -12.53 -13.28 -22.98
C GLU A 138 -12.05 -13.58 -21.56
N LYS A 139 -11.61 -12.55 -20.82
CA LYS A 139 -11.27 -12.62 -19.40
C LYS A 139 -12.48 -12.36 -18.49
N THR A 140 -13.67 -12.48 -19.04
CA THR A 140 -14.96 -12.33 -18.36
C THR A 140 -15.95 -13.34 -18.92
N ASP A 141 -17.10 -13.52 -18.28
CA ASP A 141 -18.19 -14.34 -18.79
C ASP A 141 -19.12 -13.61 -19.78
N LEU A 142 -18.78 -12.39 -20.22
CA LEU A 142 -19.62 -11.55 -21.10
C LEU A 142 -19.81 -12.09 -22.52
N GLU A 143 -18.98 -13.03 -22.94
CA GLU A 143 -18.97 -13.57 -24.29
C GLU A 143 -20.33 -14.13 -24.73
N VAL A 144 -20.95 -14.96 -23.89
CA VAL A 144 -22.23 -15.61 -24.17
C VAL A 144 -23.41 -14.67 -23.95
N PRO A 145 -23.54 -13.97 -22.79
CA PRO A 145 -24.68 -13.09 -22.52
C PRO A 145 -24.85 -11.96 -23.53
N LEU A 146 -23.75 -11.44 -24.07
CA LEU A 146 -23.77 -10.32 -25.03
C LEU A 146 -23.50 -10.75 -26.48
N GLY A 147 -23.33 -12.04 -26.74
CA GLY A 147 -23.10 -12.58 -28.09
C GLY A 147 -21.84 -12.02 -28.77
N LEU A 148 -20.77 -11.80 -28.00
CA LEU A 148 -19.60 -11.02 -28.44
C LEU A 148 -18.80 -11.70 -29.55
N GLN A 149 -18.78 -13.04 -29.62
CA GLN A 149 -18.09 -13.76 -30.70
C GLN A 149 -18.68 -13.44 -32.08
N GLY A 150 -20.01 -13.39 -32.17
CA GLY A 150 -20.71 -13.10 -33.43
C GLY A 150 -20.60 -11.64 -33.85
N ASN A 151 -20.45 -10.75 -32.87
CA ASN A 151 -20.46 -9.30 -33.06
C ASN A 151 -19.07 -8.65 -32.94
N TYR A 152 -17.99 -9.45 -32.99
CA TYR A 152 -16.61 -8.98 -32.90
C TYR A 152 -16.31 -8.09 -31.68
N GLY A 153 -16.95 -8.38 -30.54
CA GLY A 153 -16.81 -7.60 -29.30
C GLY A 153 -17.69 -6.35 -29.23
N SER A 154 -18.59 -6.11 -30.18
CA SER A 154 -19.52 -4.98 -30.17
C SER A 154 -20.90 -5.39 -29.66
N VAL A 155 -21.53 -4.54 -28.87
CA VAL A 155 -22.87 -4.74 -28.31
C VAL A 155 -23.73 -3.53 -28.64
N PRO A 156 -24.87 -3.71 -29.35
CA PRO A 156 -25.78 -2.61 -29.60
C PRO A 156 -26.43 -2.16 -28.29
N ILE A 157 -26.41 -0.85 -28.05
CA ILE A 157 -27.13 -0.23 -26.94
C ILE A 157 -28.55 0.02 -27.44
N ALA A 158 -29.43 -0.93 -27.14
CA ALA A 158 -30.84 -0.87 -27.49
C ALA A 158 -31.64 -0.26 -26.34
N VAL A 159 -32.39 0.79 -26.62
CA VAL A 159 -33.24 1.49 -25.64
C VAL A 159 -34.70 1.25 -25.96
N ARG A 160 -35.49 0.99 -24.92
CA ARG A 160 -36.95 0.80 -25.05
C ARG A 160 -37.60 2.13 -25.36
N LEU A 161 -38.30 2.22 -26.47
CA LEU A 161 -39.02 3.43 -26.83
C LEU A 161 -40.31 3.51 -26.00
N PRO A 162 -40.70 4.69 -25.50
CA PRO A 162 -42.02 4.85 -24.91
C PRO A 162 -43.10 4.52 -25.94
N GLY A 163 -44.23 4.00 -25.43
CA GLY A 163 -45.38 3.64 -26.25
C GLY A 163 -45.89 4.84 -27.03
N ARG A 164 -46.52 4.59 -28.19
CA ARG A 164 -47.13 5.65 -28.97
C ARG A 164 -48.19 6.35 -28.09
N PRO A 165 -48.15 7.68 -27.92
CA PRO A 165 -49.15 8.37 -27.13
C PRO A 165 -50.55 8.07 -27.71
N GLY A 166 -51.50 7.75 -26.84
CA GLY A 166 -52.89 7.57 -27.21
C GLY A 166 -53.49 8.85 -27.80
N SER A 167 -54.63 8.76 -28.48
CA SER A 167 -55.32 9.95 -29.00
C SER A 167 -55.72 10.87 -27.82
N GLY A 168 -55.01 11.98 -27.65
CA GLY A 168 -55.23 12.94 -26.56
C GLY A 168 -54.23 12.86 -25.40
N GLU A 169 -53.26 11.95 -25.44
CA GLU A 169 -52.13 11.95 -24.49
C GLU A 169 -51.03 12.89 -24.96
N THR A 170 -50.45 13.65 -24.02
CA THR A 170 -49.23 14.42 -24.25
C THR A 170 -48.08 13.47 -24.58
N ASP A 171 -47.23 13.88 -25.52
CA ASP A 171 -46.10 13.08 -25.99
C ASP A 171 -45.18 12.74 -24.80
N GLN A 172 -45.07 11.46 -24.45
CA GLN A 172 -44.39 10.98 -23.24
C GLN A 172 -42.88 11.29 -23.26
N LEU A 173 -42.32 11.58 -24.43
CA LEU A 173 -40.94 12.01 -24.64
C LEU A 173 -40.66 13.47 -24.26
N ILE A 174 -41.70 14.23 -23.89
CA ILE A 174 -41.61 15.61 -23.39
C ILE A 174 -41.77 15.66 -21.86
N ILE A 175 -41.95 14.50 -21.22
CA ILE A 175 -42.05 14.41 -19.76
C ILE A 175 -40.63 14.12 -19.25
N ASP A 176 -39.93 15.16 -18.75
CA ASP A 176 -38.55 15.20 -18.22
C ASP A 176 -38.22 14.21 -17.07
N ASN A 177 -38.99 13.14 -16.88
CA ASN A 177 -38.93 12.25 -15.72
C ASN A 177 -38.70 10.77 -16.07
N SER A 178 -38.36 10.42 -17.31
CA SER A 178 -38.11 9.02 -17.67
C SER A 178 -36.66 8.79 -18.14
N GLU A 179 -36.06 7.71 -17.68
CA GLU A 179 -34.71 7.29 -18.05
C GLU A 179 -34.70 5.81 -18.46
N CYS A 180 -33.88 5.47 -19.45
CA CYS A 180 -33.56 4.10 -19.81
C CYS A 180 -32.22 3.71 -19.21
N VAL A 181 -32.22 2.62 -18.43
CA VAL A 181 -31.00 2.08 -17.82
C VAL A 181 -30.71 0.72 -18.45
N PHE A 182 -29.60 0.63 -19.18
CA PHE A 182 -29.00 -0.63 -19.56
C PHE A 182 -28.04 -1.07 -18.44
N SER A 183 -28.32 -2.22 -17.82
CA SER A 183 -27.48 -2.78 -16.75
C SER A 183 -27.22 -4.25 -17.02
N GLN A 184 -25.95 -4.64 -17.02
CA GLN A 184 -25.51 -6.02 -17.18
C GLN A 184 -24.49 -6.36 -16.09
N GLU A 185 -24.79 -7.36 -15.28
CA GLU A 185 -23.83 -7.95 -14.34
C GLU A 185 -23.00 -9.01 -15.06
N TYR A 186 -21.74 -9.16 -14.65
CA TYR A 186 -20.81 -10.13 -15.21
C TYR A 186 -19.77 -10.56 -14.18
N ARG A 187 -19.04 -11.63 -14.48
CA ARG A 187 -17.97 -12.16 -13.66
C ARG A 187 -16.63 -12.01 -14.37
N PRO A 188 -15.71 -11.17 -13.85
CA PRO A 188 -14.32 -11.15 -14.28
C PRO A 188 -13.60 -12.47 -13.95
N GLU A 189 -12.53 -12.79 -14.68
CA GLU A 189 -11.60 -13.86 -14.31
C GLU A 189 -10.86 -13.47 -13.01
N ASP A 190 -10.53 -14.49 -12.20
CA ASP A 190 -9.77 -14.29 -10.97
C ASP A 190 -8.37 -13.74 -11.30
N LEU A 191 -7.89 -12.83 -10.47
CA LEU A 191 -6.57 -12.21 -10.69
C LEU A 191 -5.49 -13.22 -10.33
N ARG A 192 -4.45 -13.29 -11.16
CA ARG A 192 -3.30 -14.17 -10.90
C ARG A 192 -2.38 -13.68 -9.78
N ILE A 193 -2.63 -12.47 -9.29
CA ILE A 193 -1.85 -11.80 -8.25
C ILE A 193 -2.82 -11.21 -7.23
N PHE A 194 -2.39 -11.11 -5.98
CA PHE A 194 -3.08 -10.31 -4.98
C PHE A 194 -2.80 -8.83 -5.24
N PRO A 195 -3.79 -8.04 -5.69
CA PRO A 195 -3.52 -6.70 -6.17
C PRO A 195 -3.27 -5.73 -5.02
N VAL A 196 -3.86 -5.93 -3.83
CA VAL A 196 -3.72 -4.98 -2.71
C VAL A 196 -3.13 -5.68 -1.50
N TYR A 197 -2.08 -5.08 -0.96
CA TYR A 197 -1.40 -5.50 0.26
C TYR A 197 -1.43 -4.35 1.28
N VAL A 198 -1.88 -4.65 2.50
CA VAL A 198 -1.91 -3.72 3.62
C VAL A 198 -0.77 -4.05 4.58
N ASP A 199 0.06 -3.07 4.89
CA ASP A 199 1.18 -3.19 5.81
C ASP A 199 0.91 -2.30 7.03
N MET A 200 1.15 -2.82 8.24
CA MET A 200 0.88 -2.11 9.49
C MET A 200 1.91 -2.41 10.57
N ASP A 201 2.42 -1.35 11.19
CA ASP A 201 3.41 -1.40 12.27
C ASP A 201 2.99 -0.51 13.45
N LEU A 202 3.46 -0.89 14.64
CA LEU A 202 3.30 -0.13 15.88
C LEU A 202 4.66 0.30 16.40
N ASP A 203 4.81 1.59 16.67
CA ASP A 203 6.04 2.18 17.15
C ASP A 203 5.77 3.10 18.35
N ASP A 204 6.77 3.27 19.22
CA ASP A 204 6.73 4.38 20.17
C ASP A 204 7.17 5.69 19.50
N PRO A 205 6.57 6.83 19.89
CA PRO A 205 7.08 8.15 19.53
C PRO A 205 8.54 8.34 19.98
N ASP A 206 8.98 7.54 20.96
CA ASP A 206 10.27 7.62 21.59
C ASP A 206 11.40 6.85 20.92
N MET A 207 11.08 6.03 19.92
CA MET A 207 12.10 5.18 19.32
C MET A 207 13.04 5.98 18.44
N ALA A 208 14.30 6.01 18.87
CA ALA A 208 15.43 6.42 18.06
C ALA A 208 15.70 5.35 16.98
N GLU A 209 14.90 5.33 15.90
CA GLU A 209 15.30 4.65 14.66
C GLU A 209 15.36 5.60 13.45
N ASP A 210 16.53 5.56 12.83
CA ASP A 210 16.96 5.86 11.46
C ASP A 210 16.32 7.00 10.67
N ALA A 211 17.13 8.06 10.53
CA ALA A 211 17.17 8.90 9.34
C ALA A 211 17.56 8.13 8.05
N ASP A 212 18.04 6.88 8.15
CA ASP A 212 18.48 6.02 7.03
C ASP A 212 17.43 5.01 6.53
N ARG A 213 16.23 4.90 7.16
CA ARG A 213 15.10 4.34 6.41
C ARG A 213 14.89 5.27 5.22
N PRO A 214 14.79 4.79 3.98
CA PRO A 214 14.47 5.64 2.85
C PRO A 214 13.08 6.25 3.08
N GLN A 215 13.05 7.39 3.76
CA GLN A 215 11.89 8.23 4.00
C GLN A 215 11.48 8.78 2.65
N ARG A 216 10.67 8.01 1.94
CA ARG A 216 10.05 8.44 0.70
C ARG A 216 8.74 9.12 1.07
N PHE A 217 8.82 10.37 1.54
CA PHE A 217 7.64 11.17 1.86
C PHE A 217 7.68 12.52 1.17
N SER A 218 6.54 12.94 0.63
CA SER A 218 6.31 14.32 0.19
C SER A 218 4.95 14.81 0.68
N ALA A 219 4.96 15.61 1.75
CA ALA A 219 4.07 16.75 1.97
C ALA A 219 4.67 17.66 3.07
N GLN A 220 5.16 18.84 2.66
CA GLN A 220 6.25 19.59 3.28
C GLN A 220 5.98 20.33 4.61
N ASP A 221 4.79 20.27 5.21
CA ASP A 221 4.49 21.14 6.37
C ASP A 221 4.17 20.40 7.69
N ALA A 222 3.52 19.23 7.64
CA ALA A 222 3.18 18.46 8.86
C ALA A 222 4.17 17.29 9.09
N ILE A 223 4.64 16.68 8.00
CA ILE A 223 5.81 15.80 8.03
C ILE A 223 7.04 16.63 8.40
N ALA A 224 7.12 17.90 8.00
CA ALA A 224 8.16 18.78 8.51
C ALA A 224 8.06 19.02 10.01
N ASP A 225 6.89 19.08 10.63
CA ASP A 225 6.77 19.18 12.09
C ASP A 225 7.14 17.86 12.78
N LEU A 226 6.70 16.71 12.26
CA LEU A 226 7.03 15.40 12.84
C LEU A 226 8.51 15.04 12.62
N LEU A 227 9.05 15.33 11.44
CA LEU A 227 10.49 15.25 11.15
C LEU A 227 11.27 16.34 11.88
N ALA A 228 10.74 17.55 12.08
CA ALA A 228 11.39 18.56 12.91
C ALA A 228 11.45 18.07 14.35
N ARG A 229 10.38 17.49 14.90
CA ARG A 229 10.40 16.87 16.24
C ARG A 229 11.37 15.71 16.31
N LEU A 230 11.42 14.85 15.29
CA LEU A 230 12.34 13.71 15.23
C LEU A 230 13.80 14.17 15.06
N LEU A 231 14.07 15.13 14.19
CA LEU A 231 15.40 15.72 13.97
C LEU A 231 15.84 16.58 15.15
N GLU A 232 14.93 17.35 15.74
CA GLU A 232 15.14 18.08 17.00
C GLU A 232 15.41 17.10 18.13
N ARG A 233 14.77 15.92 18.14
CA ARG A 233 15.05 14.87 19.12
C ARG A 233 16.39 14.17 18.87
N ILE A 234 16.71 13.78 17.64
CA ILE A 234 18.06 13.29 17.28
C ILE A 234 19.11 14.33 17.68
N LYS A 235 18.82 15.61 17.44
CA LYS A 235 19.64 16.73 17.84
C LYS A 235 19.71 16.87 19.36
N VAL A 236 18.61 16.71 20.11
CA VAL A 236 18.61 16.73 21.58
C VAL A 236 19.38 15.54 22.15
N ILE A 237 19.27 14.35 21.57
CA ILE A 237 20.06 13.18 21.95
C ILE A 237 21.54 13.43 21.64
N GLY A 238 21.87 14.06 20.52
CA GLY A 238 23.24 14.46 20.19
C GLY A 238 23.79 15.56 21.09
N ASP A 239 23.01 16.61 21.34
CA ASP A 239 23.39 17.82 22.07
C ASP A 239 23.32 17.61 23.60
N ALA A 240 22.52 16.67 24.08
CA ALA A 240 22.32 16.36 25.51
C ALA A 240 21.98 14.86 25.75
N PRO A 241 22.86 13.91 25.40
CA PRO A 241 22.68 12.47 25.58
C PRO A 241 22.50 12.06 27.05
N GLU A 242 22.88 12.92 28.02
CA GLU A 242 22.56 12.74 29.44
C GLU A 242 21.06 12.80 29.77
N ARG A 243 20.24 13.43 28.91
CA ARG A 243 18.79 13.43 29.11
C ARG A 243 18.26 12.04 28.79
N GLN A 244 17.89 11.30 29.84
CA GLN A 244 16.96 10.21 29.69
C GLN A 244 15.70 10.82 29.07
N LEU A 245 15.37 10.42 27.84
CA LEU A 245 14.14 10.87 27.21
C LEU A 245 13.00 10.42 28.12
N ASP A 246 12.21 11.39 28.59
CA ASP A 246 10.99 11.06 29.31
C ASP A 246 10.14 10.17 28.38
N PHE A 247 9.61 9.08 28.94
CA PHE A 247 8.72 8.21 28.21
C PHE A 247 7.48 9.02 27.81
N GLU A 248 7.29 9.24 26.51
CA GLU A 248 6.07 9.81 26.00
C GLU A 248 5.02 8.68 25.97
N PRO A 249 3.89 8.82 26.68
CA PRO A 249 2.90 7.76 26.80
C PRO A 249 2.09 7.51 25.50
N GLY A 250 2.61 7.92 24.34
CA GLY A 250 1.96 7.80 23.04
C GLY A 250 2.27 6.48 22.32
N LEU A 251 1.55 6.25 21.23
CA LEU A 251 1.77 5.14 20.31
C LEU A 251 1.54 5.62 18.88
N TRP A 252 2.37 5.19 17.94
CA TRP A 252 2.17 5.43 16.52
C TRP A 252 1.73 4.14 15.85
N LEU A 253 0.60 4.20 15.13
CA LEU A 253 0.17 3.17 14.20
C LEU A 253 0.50 3.65 12.78
N ARG A 254 1.43 2.98 12.13
CA ARG A 254 1.84 3.25 10.75
C ARG A 254 1.14 2.27 9.83
N MET A 255 0.59 2.76 8.74
CA MET A 255 -0.10 1.97 7.74
C MET A 255 0.38 2.34 6.34
N THR A 256 0.70 1.35 5.51
CA THR A 256 0.99 1.55 4.09
C THR A 256 0.13 0.61 3.26
N VAL A 257 -0.51 1.12 2.21
CA VAL A 257 -1.26 0.31 1.26
C VAL A 257 -0.48 0.25 -0.05
N ARG A 258 -0.23 -0.98 -0.53
CA ARG A 258 0.46 -1.24 -1.80
C ARG A 258 -0.52 -1.85 -2.79
N LEU A 259 -0.47 -1.36 -4.03
CA LEU A 259 -1.24 -1.88 -5.15
C LEU A 259 -0.27 -2.45 -6.19
N HIS A 260 -0.32 -3.76 -6.43
CA HIS A 260 0.45 -4.48 -7.42
C HIS A 260 -0.36 -4.63 -8.71
N LEU A 261 0.21 -4.18 -9.82
CA LEU A 261 -0.39 -4.26 -11.15
C LEU A 261 0.59 -4.86 -12.15
N PRO A 262 0.13 -5.60 -13.16
CA PRO A 262 0.95 -5.91 -14.33
C PRO A 262 1.41 -4.62 -15.01
N ARG A 263 2.66 -4.60 -15.47
CA ARG A 263 3.31 -3.42 -16.08
C ARG A 263 2.53 -2.85 -17.26
N GLY A 264 1.90 -3.72 -18.07
CA GLY A 264 1.05 -3.31 -19.19
C GLY A 264 -0.21 -2.54 -18.76
N GLN A 265 -0.64 -2.65 -17.50
CA GLN A 265 -1.79 -1.93 -16.96
C GLN A 265 -1.39 -0.65 -16.19
N ALA A 266 -0.11 -0.48 -15.84
CA ALA A 266 0.33 0.60 -14.95
C ALA A 266 0.44 1.98 -15.64
N GLU A 267 0.59 2.04 -16.96
CA GLU A 267 0.74 3.31 -17.68
C GLU A 267 -0.56 4.13 -17.64
N GLY A 268 -0.51 5.33 -17.06
CA GLY A 268 -1.67 6.23 -16.93
C GLY A 268 -2.73 5.74 -15.92
N VAL A 269 -2.35 4.84 -15.01
CA VAL A 269 -3.21 4.46 -13.88
C VAL A 269 -3.26 5.58 -12.86
N GLU A 270 -4.46 5.87 -12.39
CA GLU A 270 -4.71 6.65 -11.19
C GLU A 270 -5.35 5.73 -10.16
N ALA A 271 -4.68 5.58 -9.03
CA ALA A 271 -5.16 4.78 -7.91
C ALA A 271 -5.20 5.64 -6.66
N LYS A 272 -6.19 5.36 -5.81
CA LYS A 272 -6.30 5.96 -4.49
C LYS A 272 -6.87 4.97 -3.50
N VAL A 273 -6.44 5.08 -2.25
CA VAL A 273 -7.16 4.49 -1.12
C VAL A 273 -8.42 5.31 -0.93
N SER A 274 -9.53 4.82 -1.46
CA SER A 274 -10.82 5.52 -1.43
C SER A 274 -11.44 5.50 -0.04
N LYS A 275 -11.14 4.50 0.79
CA LYS A 275 -11.63 4.44 2.17
C LYS A 275 -10.73 3.52 3.00
N VAL A 276 -10.40 3.93 4.20
CA VAL A 276 -9.92 3.06 5.28
C VAL A 276 -10.93 3.16 6.41
N SER A 277 -11.36 2.02 6.93
CA SER A 277 -12.20 1.91 8.12
C SER A 277 -11.58 0.92 9.07
N MET A 278 -11.52 1.26 10.36
CA MET A 278 -10.83 0.47 11.36
C MET A 278 -11.65 0.45 12.64
N GLY A 279 -11.93 -0.75 13.14
CA GLY A 279 -12.59 -0.93 14.43
C GLY A 279 -11.77 -0.25 15.52
N TRP A 280 -12.41 0.62 16.29
CA TRP A 280 -11.70 1.45 17.27
C TRP A 280 -12.42 1.46 18.62
N PRO A 281 -11.69 1.31 19.75
CA PRO A 281 -12.32 1.36 21.06
C PRO A 281 -12.97 2.73 21.33
N THR A 282 -14.23 2.70 21.79
CA THR A 282 -15.12 3.87 21.98
C THR A 282 -14.66 4.87 23.05
N HIS A 283 -13.69 4.52 23.90
CA HIS A 283 -13.28 5.33 25.04
C HIS A 283 -12.11 6.30 24.74
N THR A 284 -11.44 6.16 23.59
CA THR A 284 -10.39 7.11 23.18
C THR A 284 -11.04 8.34 22.56
N SER A 285 -10.77 9.52 23.12
CA SER A 285 -11.24 10.77 22.52
C SER A 285 -10.61 10.95 21.14
N LEU A 286 -11.40 11.30 20.12
CA LEU A 286 -10.88 11.73 18.82
C LEU A 286 -9.85 12.86 18.94
N SER A 287 -9.95 13.70 19.99
CA SER A 287 -8.98 14.77 20.25
C SER A 287 -7.60 14.28 20.68
N SER A 288 -7.45 12.97 20.92
CA SER A 288 -6.16 12.33 21.25
C SER A 288 -5.58 11.54 20.08
N LEU A 289 -6.16 11.72 18.89
CA LEU A 289 -5.77 11.04 17.66
C LEU A 289 -5.42 12.09 16.60
N GLU A 290 -4.25 11.94 15.99
CA GLU A 290 -3.81 12.77 14.87
C GLU A 290 -3.39 11.89 13.71
N LEU A 291 -3.97 12.10 12.53
CA LEU A 291 -3.66 11.35 11.32
C LEU A 291 -2.77 12.18 10.39
N HIS A 292 -1.64 11.61 10.00
CA HIS A 292 -0.70 12.19 9.07
C HIS A 292 -0.60 11.32 7.81
N ALA A 293 -0.83 11.92 6.64
CA ALA A 293 -0.60 11.29 5.34
C ALA A 293 -0.44 12.37 4.26
N ASP A 294 0.09 12.00 3.09
CA ASP A 294 0.43 12.92 2.00
C ASP A 294 -0.75 13.82 1.55
N SER A 295 -2.01 13.34 1.63
CA SER A 295 -3.20 14.11 1.26
C SER A 295 -3.96 14.79 2.40
N ARG A 296 -3.42 14.77 3.64
CA ARG A 296 -4.10 15.24 4.86
C ARG A 296 -5.57 14.76 4.95
N PRO A 297 -5.79 13.44 4.89
CA PRO A 297 -7.15 12.91 4.89
C PRO A 297 -7.84 13.25 6.22
N ALA A 298 -9.14 13.58 6.14
CA ALA A 298 -9.92 13.91 7.33
C ALA A 298 -10.19 12.64 8.14
N LEU A 299 -9.60 12.54 9.34
CA LEU A 299 -9.91 11.50 10.30
C LEU A 299 -11.28 11.77 10.91
N ARG A 300 -12.19 10.78 10.83
CA ARG A 300 -13.51 10.84 11.45
C ARG A 300 -13.82 9.58 12.23
N TYR A 301 -14.67 9.71 13.24
CA TYR A 301 -15.27 8.56 13.91
C TYR A 301 -16.63 8.24 13.29
N ASN A 302 -16.84 7.00 12.90
CA ASN A 302 -18.10 6.51 12.35
C ASN A 302 -18.78 5.54 13.34
N PRO A 303 -19.83 5.96 14.06
CA PRO A 303 -20.49 5.13 15.06
C PRO A 303 -21.38 4.03 14.46
N GLN A 304 -21.73 4.12 13.18
CA GLN A 304 -22.56 3.13 12.50
C GLN A 304 -21.74 2.01 11.86
N GLN A 305 -20.44 2.25 11.68
CA GLN A 305 -19.54 1.26 11.10
C GLN A 305 -19.44 0.06 12.04
N GLU A 306 -19.75 -1.12 11.53
CA GLU A 306 -19.68 -2.37 12.28
C GLU A 306 -18.43 -3.15 11.87
N HIS A 307 -17.65 -3.58 12.86
CA HIS A 307 -16.49 -4.44 12.72
C HIS A 307 -16.62 -5.58 13.73
N ASP A 308 -16.72 -6.82 13.25
CA ASP A 308 -16.85 -8.03 14.08
C ASP A 308 -17.94 -7.95 15.17
N GLY A 309 -19.11 -7.40 14.82
CA GLY A 309 -20.24 -7.25 15.74
C GLY A 309 -20.13 -6.05 16.71
N ARG A 310 -19.06 -5.25 16.62
CA ARG A 310 -18.88 -4.01 17.39
C ARG A 310 -19.14 -2.80 16.50
N LYS A 311 -19.93 -1.85 17.01
CA LYS A 311 -20.20 -0.58 16.35
C LYS A 311 -19.17 0.47 16.76
N GLY A 312 -18.70 1.25 15.81
CA GLY A 312 -17.72 2.30 16.03
C GLY A 312 -16.38 1.99 15.37
N GLY A 313 -15.84 2.98 14.69
CA GLY A 313 -14.52 2.87 14.07
C GLY A 313 -14.00 4.20 13.57
N LEU A 314 -12.69 4.25 13.36
CA LEU A 314 -12.03 5.35 12.67
C LEU A 314 -12.19 5.17 11.16
N GLU A 315 -12.33 6.29 10.46
CA GLU A 315 -12.42 6.30 9.01
C GLU A 315 -11.64 7.49 8.44
N TRP A 316 -10.96 7.25 7.33
CA TRP A 316 -10.35 8.29 6.50
C TRP A 316 -10.39 7.86 5.03
N SER A 317 -10.27 8.81 4.11
CA SER A 317 -10.46 8.56 2.67
C SER A 317 -9.56 9.43 1.79
N ASP A 318 -9.55 9.12 0.51
CA ASP A 318 -8.94 9.93 -0.55
C ASP A 318 -7.42 10.12 -0.41
N VAL A 319 -6.70 9.02 -0.11
CA VAL A 319 -5.24 9.01 -0.12
C VAL A 319 -4.73 8.58 -1.50
N PRO A 320 -4.06 9.46 -2.27
CA PRO A 320 -3.57 9.12 -3.60
C PRO A 320 -2.44 8.09 -3.51
N MET A 321 -2.31 7.24 -4.52
CA MET A 321 -1.21 6.29 -4.62
C MET A 321 -0.20 6.73 -5.68
N THR A 322 1.08 6.60 -5.38
CA THR A 322 2.19 6.98 -6.26
C THR A 322 3.04 5.78 -6.65
N LEU A 323 3.67 5.85 -7.81
CA LEU A 323 4.48 4.76 -8.35
C LEU A 323 5.78 4.58 -7.53
N ILE A 324 6.05 3.38 -7.05
CA ILE A 324 7.33 3.06 -6.42
C ILE A 324 8.39 2.90 -7.53
N GLY A 325 9.34 3.84 -7.63
CA GLY A 325 10.61 3.59 -8.31
C GLY A 325 10.80 4.09 -9.75
N GLN A 326 10.15 5.18 -10.20
CA GLN A 326 10.68 5.93 -11.35
C GLN A 326 11.78 6.91 -10.92
N ARG A 327 12.92 6.38 -10.48
CA ARG A 327 14.19 7.11 -10.57
C ARG A 327 15.03 6.41 -11.63
N ARG A 328 15.40 7.16 -12.68
CA ARG A 328 16.28 6.70 -13.76
C ARG A 328 17.47 5.96 -13.18
N ASP A 329 17.85 4.88 -13.85
CA ASP A 329 19.08 4.12 -13.66
C ASP A 329 20.23 5.01 -13.19
N ALA A 330 20.55 4.91 -11.91
CA ALA A 330 21.82 5.29 -11.33
C ALA A 330 22.05 4.34 -10.15
N GLU A 331 22.74 3.24 -10.47
CA GLU A 331 23.52 2.39 -9.58
C GLU A 331 23.00 2.27 -8.13
N VAL A 332 22.15 1.27 -7.90
CA VAL A 332 22.03 0.68 -6.56
C VAL A 332 22.47 -0.76 -6.67
N THR A 333 23.69 -1.00 -6.19
CA THR A 333 24.27 -2.29 -5.88
C THR A 333 23.29 -3.12 -5.04
N HIS A 334 22.94 -4.30 -5.55
CA HIS A 334 22.15 -5.30 -4.83
C HIS A 334 22.88 -5.70 -3.54
N THR A 335 22.33 -5.37 -2.38
CA THR A 335 22.54 -6.15 -1.16
C THR A 335 21.57 -7.32 -1.21
N ALA A 336 22.08 -8.47 -1.61
CA ALA A 336 21.43 -9.76 -1.43
C ALA A 336 21.47 -10.10 0.06
N ASP A 337 20.33 -10.17 0.73
CA ASP A 337 20.13 -10.92 2.00
C ASP A 337 18.66 -10.77 2.42
N ASP A 338 17.74 -11.28 1.58
CA ASP A 338 16.36 -11.54 1.98
C ASP A 338 15.99 -12.98 1.56
N PRO A 339 16.32 -14.00 2.39
CA PRO A 339 16.33 -15.41 1.98
C PRO A 339 14.94 -16.07 1.91
N GLU A 340 13.85 -15.37 2.22
CA GLU A 340 12.48 -15.91 2.10
C GLU A 340 11.78 -15.54 0.78
N ALA A 341 12.48 -14.85 -0.11
CA ALA A 341 11.97 -14.42 -1.41
C ALA A 341 12.27 -15.38 -2.58
N GLU A 342 12.81 -16.58 -2.32
CA GLU A 342 13.37 -17.48 -3.34
C GLU A 342 12.37 -18.45 -4.01
N GLU A 343 11.07 -18.46 -3.65
CA GLU A 343 10.10 -19.35 -4.30
C GLU A 343 9.30 -18.72 -5.46
N GLU A 344 9.43 -17.41 -5.71
CA GLU A 344 8.79 -16.76 -6.86
C GLU A 344 9.77 -16.55 -8.01
N ASP A 345 9.42 -17.08 -9.19
CA ASP A 345 10.19 -16.99 -10.43
C ASP A 345 10.60 -15.51 -10.71
N PRO A 346 11.91 -15.18 -10.72
CA PRO A 346 12.40 -13.81 -10.86
C PRO A 346 12.00 -13.13 -12.18
N GLU A 347 11.47 -13.87 -13.18
CA GLU A 347 10.85 -13.28 -14.37
C GLU A 347 9.50 -12.60 -14.07
N VAL A 348 8.69 -13.13 -13.15
CA VAL A 348 7.36 -12.59 -12.80
C VAL A 348 7.49 -11.22 -12.10
N ARG A 349 8.51 -11.04 -11.26
CA ARG A 349 8.78 -9.75 -10.59
C ARG A 349 9.20 -8.63 -11.54
N LYS A 350 9.74 -8.95 -12.72
CA LYS A 350 10.06 -7.95 -13.76
C LYS A 350 8.83 -7.40 -14.49
N GLU A 351 7.68 -8.05 -14.33
CA GLU A 351 6.43 -7.68 -14.97
C GLU A 351 5.44 -6.95 -14.06
N LEU A 352 5.73 -6.80 -12.76
CA LEU A 352 4.85 -6.11 -11.82
C LEU A 352 5.33 -4.69 -11.53
N VAL A 353 4.35 -3.82 -11.29
CA VAL A 353 4.54 -2.43 -10.92
C VAL A 353 3.74 -2.18 -9.64
N THR A 354 4.38 -1.56 -8.66
CA THR A 354 3.78 -1.31 -7.35
C THR A 354 3.50 0.18 -7.19
N LEU A 355 2.26 0.52 -6.86
CA LEU A 355 1.87 1.84 -6.36
C LEU A 355 1.75 1.79 -4.83
N THR A 356 2.08 2.87 -4.14
CA THR A 356 1.99 3.00 -2.68
C THR A 356 1.17 4.21 -2.27
N SER A 357 0.39 4.10 -1.20
CA SER A 357 -0.29 5.25 -0.58
C SER A 357 0.67 6.23 0.12
N GLY A 358 1.95 5.88 0.22
CA GLY A 358 2.83 6.46 1.25
C GLY A 358 2.45 5.94 2.64
N GLU A 359 3.20 6.36 3.66
CA GLU A 359 2.92 6.02 5.05
C GLU A 359 1.79 6.91 5.56
N MET A 360 0.78 6.27 6.15
CA MET A 360 -0.29 6.92 6.91
C MET A 360 -0.03 6.65 8.39
N THR A 361 0.25 7.70 9.16
CA THR A 361 0.65 7.59 10.57
C THR A 361 -0.44 8.14 11.46
N LEU A 362 -1.03 7.29 12.28
CA LEU A 362 -1.98 7.64 13.32
C LEU A 362 -1.23 7.76 14.65
N SER A 363 -1.11 8.98 15.16
CA SER A 363 -0.57 9.27 16.48
C SER A 363 -1.66 9.12 17.55
N ILE A 364 -1.38 8.37 18.60
CA ILE A 364 -2.31 8.03 19.68
C ILE A 364 -1.70 8.51 21.00
N SER A 365 -2.18 9.63 21.55
CA SER A 365 -1.58 10.18 22.78
C SER A 365 -1.91 9.39 24.04
N ASN A 366 -3.02 8.62 24.03
CA ASN A 366 -3.48 7.82 25.18
C ASN A 366 -3.86 6.39 24.73
N PRO A 367 -2.89 5.51 24.46
CA PRO A 367 -3.10 4.16 23.95
C PRO A 367 -3.63 3.15 25.00
N GLY A 368 -3.97 3.60 26.23
CA GLY A 368 -4.36 2.73 27.34
C GLY A 368 -5.47 1.72 27.04
N ASP A 369 -6.47 2.11 26.25
CA ASP A 369 -7.55 1.21 25.81
C ASP A 369 -7.18 0.37 24.58
N PHE A 370 -6.22 0.84 23.80
CA PHE A 370 -5.68 0.11 22.65
C PHE A 370 -4.87 -1.11 23.12
N TYR A 371 -4.11 -0.99 24.20
CA TYR A 371 -3.39 -2.11 24.84
C TYR A 371 -4.30 -3.23 25.35
N LYS A 372 -5.61 -2.99 25.52
CA LYS A 372 -6.59 -3.98 25.99
C LYS A 372 -7.24 -4.75 24.84
N GLN A 373 -6.98 -4.38 23.58
CA GLN A 373 -7.52 -5.06 22.42
C GLN A 373 -6.61 -6.25 22.06
N ASP A 374 -7.23 -7.36 21.69
CA ASP A 374 -6.49 -8.54 21.22
C ASP A 374 -6.13 -8.43 19.73
N THR A 375 -7.02 -7.81 18.95
CA THR A 375 -6.90 -7.71 17.49
C THR A 375 -7.50 -6.39 17.02
N LEU A 376 -6.82 -5.77 16.06
CA LEU A 376 -7.31 -4.61 15.34
C LEU A 376 -7.83 -5.06 13.98
N THR A 377 -9.11 -4.88 13.73
CA THR A 377 -9.73 -5.27 12.46
C THR A 377 -10.22 -4.06 11.69
N GLY A 378 -10.26 -4.19 10.36
CA GLY A 378 -10.69 -3.10 9.52
C GLY A 378 -10.82 -3.50 8.06
N ARG A 379 -10.99 -2.49 7.22
CA ARG A 379 -11.20 -2.62 5.80
C ARG A 379 -10.56 -1.45 5.07
N VAL A 380 -9.87 -1.79 3.98
CA VAL A 380 -9.30 -0.85 3.01
C VAL A 380 -10.03 -1.02 1.69
N GLU A 381 -10.40 0.09 1.06
CA GLU A 381 -10.88 0.14 -0.31
C GLU A 381 -9.89 0.91 -1.18
N VAL A 382 -9.38 0.27 -2.22
CA VAL A 382 -8.55 0.90 -3.24
C VAL A 382 -9.38 1.02 -4.51
N THR A 383 -9.48 2.23 -5.03
CA THR A 383 -10.13 2.52 -6.31
C THR A 383 -9.06 2.75 -7.38
N VAL A 384 -9.21 2.10 -8.52
CA VAL A 384 -8.37 2.27 -9.72
C VAL A 384 -9.25 2.74 -10.88
N ASN A 385 -8.78 3.69 -11.69
CA ASN A 385 -9.51 4.24 -12.84
C ASN A 385 -9.51 3.30 -14.08
N ARG A 386 -9.38 1.99 -13.89
CA ARG A 386 -9.33 0.94 -14.93
C ARG A 386 -9.90 -0.38 -14.43
N LEU A 387 -10.15 -1.32 -15.34
CA LEU A 387 -10.59 -2.69 -15.03
C LEU A 387 -9.37 -3.59 -14.79
N LEU A 388 -9.32 -4.31 -13.66
CA LEU A 388 -8.19 -5.16 -13.30
C LEU A 388 -8.16 -6.46 -14.09
N SER A 389 -9.30 -6.91 -14.62
CA SER A 389 -9.36 -7.96 -15.64
C SER A 389 -8.49 -7.62 -16.87
N GLY A 390 -8.28 -6.33 -17.11
CA GLY A 390 -7.65 -5.81 -18.32
C GLY A 390 -8.60 -5.74 -19.51
N MET A 391 -9.91 -5.96 -19.29
CA MET A 391 -10.93 -5.60 -20.26
C MET A 391 -10.89 -4.09 -20.49
N ASP A 392 -10.95 -3.66 -21.74
CA ASP A 392 -11.10 -2.26 -22.12
C ASP A 392 -12.41 -2.08 -22.89
N ALA A 393 -12.94 -0.86 -22.88
CA ALA A 393 -14.23 -0.59 -23.47
C ALA A 393 -14.26 0.80 -24.12
N ARG A 394 -15.03 0.90 -25.20
CA ARG A 394 -15.22 2.13 -25.96
C ARG A 394 -16.67 2.30 -26.35
N LEU A 395 -17.13 3.54 -26.32
CA LEU A 395 -18.50 3.89 -26.65
C LEU A 395 -18.57 4.57 -28.02
N TYR A 396 -19.50 4.12 -28.86
CA TYR A 396 -19.77 4.63 -30.19
C TYR A 396 -21.23 5.05 -30.32
N ASP A 397 -21.49 6.12 -31.08
CA ASP A 397 -22.85 6.55 -31.41
C ASP A 397 -23.54 5.60 -32.41
N ALA A 398 -24.82 5.82 -32.67
CA ALA A 398 -25.59 5.02 -33.63
C ALA A 398 -25.00 5.02 -35.06
N ALA A 399 -24.17 6.01 -35.40
CA ALA A 399 -23.48 6.12 -36.68
C ALA A 399 -22.06 5.48 -36.66
N GLY A 400 -21.67 4.84 -35.56
CA GLY A 400 -20.36 4.20 -35.40
C GLY A 400 -19.21 5.17 -35.12
N ARG A 401 -19.50 6.43 -34.77
CA ARG A 401 -18.46 7.42 -34.43
C ARG A 401 -18.12 7.33 -32.94
N PRO A 402 -16.84 7.45 -32.56
CA PRO A 402 -16.46 7.41 -31.15
C PRO A 402 -17.08 8.59 -30.40
N TYR A 403 -17.60 8.34 -29.20
CA TYR A 403 -18.09 9.42 -28.34
C TYR A 403 -16.95 10.39 -27.99
N PRO A 404 -17.17 11.71 -28.08
CA PRO A 404 -16.15 12.69 -27.72
C PRO A 404 -15.81 12.59 -26.22
N ALA A 405 -14.52 12.53 -25.90
CA ALA A 405 -13.99 12.32 -24.54
C ALA A 405 -14.44 13.36 -23.50
N GLN A 406 -14.99 14.50 -23.93
CA GLN A 406 -15.21 15.68 -23.11
C GLN A 406 -16.61 15.76 -22.45
N ARG A 407 -17.58 14.91 -22.83
CA ARG A 407 -19.00 15.12 -22.45
C ARG A 407 -19.74 13.90 -21.88
N SER A 408 -19.38 12.67 -22.24
CA SER A 408 -19.91 11.43 -21.62
C SER A 408 -18.83 10.35 -21.63
N ALA A 409 -17.70 10.60 -20.95
CA ALA A 409 -16.60 9.65 -20.94
C ALA A 409 -17.02 8.37 -20.21
N LEU A 410 -16.94 7.24 -20.90
CA LEU A 410 -17.09 5.91 -20.32
C LEU A 410 -16.12 5.77 -19.14
N LYS A 411 -16.66 5.59 -17.93
CA LYS A 411 -15.87 5.48 -16.71
C LYS A 411 -15.57 4.01 -16.42
N LEU A 412 -14.29 3.64 -16.52
CA LEU A 412 -13.80 2.34 -16.07
C LEU A 412 -13.32 2.46 -14.63
N LYS A 413 -13.73 1.54 -13.77
CA LYS A 413 -13.37 1.57 -12.35
C LYS A 413 -13.19 0.16 -11.81
N SER A 414 -12.13 -0.08 -11.05
CA SER A 414 -12.03 -1.24 -10.18
C SER A 414 -12.02 -0.80 -8.73
N VAL A 415 -12.69 -1.56 -7.88
CA VAL A 415 -12.67 -1.40 -6.43
C VAL A 415 -12.15 -2.70 -5.82
N VAL A 416 -10.97 -2.63 -5.22
CA VAL A 416 -10.44 -3.73 -4.42
C VAL A 416 -10.73 -3.43 -2.97
N THR A 417 -11.45 -4.34 -2.32
CA THR A 417 -11.71 -4.33 -0.89
C THR A 417 -10.83 -5.36 -0.21
N THR A 418 -10.03 -4.92 0.77
CA THR A 418 -9.25 -5.82 1.63
C THR A 418 -9.72 -5.66 3.06
N GLU A 419 -10.32 -6.70 3.63
CA GLU A 419 -10.52 -6.83 5.07
C GLU A 419 -9.19 -7.20 5.72
N PHE A 420 -8.80 -6.51 6.79
CA PHE A 420 -7.57 -6.85 7.49
C PHE A 420 -7.81 -7.16 8.96
N SER A 421 -6.98 -8.04 9.51
CA SER A 421 -6.87 -8.31 10.95
C SER A 421 -5.41 -8.26 11.38
N LEU A 422 -5.10 -7.44 12.38
CA LEU A 422 -3.79 -7.30 12.98
C LEU A 422 -3.86 -7.81 14.43
N PRO A 423 -3.35 -9.02 14.72
CA PRO A 423 -3.20 -9.48 16.09
C PRO A 423 -2.24 -8.55 16.83
N LEU A 424 -2.74 -7.87 17.87
CA LEU A 424 -1.96 -6.80 18.51
C LEU A 424 -0.79 -7.35 19.32
N HIS A 425 -0.89 -8.57 19.84
CA HIS A 425 0.24 -9.24 20.48
C HIS A 425 1.44 -9.40 19.52
N ASP A 426 1.19 -9.78 18.27
CA ASP A 426 2.23 -9.87 17.24
C ASP A 426 2.74 -8.50 16.82
N ALA A 427 1.84 -7.51 16.69
CA ALA A 427 2.22 -6.13 16.40
C ALA A 427 3.16 -5.56 17.48
N PHE A 428 2.83 -5.79 18.76
CA PHE A 428 3.68 -5.39 19.88
C PHE A 428 4.95 -6.23 19.99
N ALA A 429 4.94 -7.50 19.57
CA ALA A 429 6.14 -8.33 19.48
C ALA A 429 7.07 -7.87 18.34
N ARG A 430 6.57 -7.19 17.31
CA ARG A 430 7.39 -6.59 16.23
C ARG A 430 7.88 -5.18 16.58
N ARG A 431 7.28 -4.54 17.57
CA ARG A 431 7.66 -3.21 18.03
C ARG A 431 9.15 -3.19 18.41
N PRO A 432 9.96 -2.26 17.88
CA PRO A 432 11.32 -2.07 18.36
C PRO A 432 11.29 -1.80 19.87
N MET A 433 12.36 -2.13 20.57
CA MET A 433 12.54 -1.82 21.99
C MET A 433 13.87 -1.11 22.15
N SER A 434 13.84 0.11 22.70
CA SER A 434 15.01 0.99 22.72
C SER A 434 15.55 1.29 24.12
N PRO A 435 16.14 0.33 24.85
CA PRO A 435 16.65 0.58 26.19
C PRO A 435 17.87 1.51 26.17
N TYR A 436 17.95 2.32 27.22
CA TYR A 436 19.02 3.29 27.44
C TYR A 436 19.78 2.98 28.74
N GLN A 437 21.11 3.09 28.70
CA GLN A 437 21.94 3.12 29.91
C GLN A 437 23.10 4.08 29.72
N TRP A 438 23.54 4.67 30.84
CA TRP A 438 24.76 5.47 30.89
C TRP A 438 25.84 4.74 31.68
N LEU A 439 27.07 4.84 31.21
CA LEU A 439 28.27 4.24 31.78
C LEU A 439 29.24 5.35 32.15
N TYR A 440 29.70 5.34 33.40
CA TYR A 440 30.64 6.33 33.92
C TYR A 440 31.98 5.68 34.25
N PHE A 441 33.06 6.30 33.79
CA PHE A 441 34.44 5.88 34.04
C PHE A 441 35.26 7.08 34.53
N GLU A 442 35.64 7.02 35.81
CA GLU A 442 36.52 8.00 36.45
C GLU A 442 37.99 7.77 36.05
N GLU A 443 38.77 8.84 36.02
CA GLU A 443 40.22 8.82 35.70
C GLU A 443 40.57 8.25 34.31
N VAL A 444 39.61 8.19 33.39
CA VAL A 444 39.82 7.80 32.00
C VAL A 444 39.92 9.04 31.11
N ILE A 445 41.14 9.35 30.67
CA ILE A 445 41.40 10.47 29.76
C ILE A 445 40.76 10.19 28.38
N PRO A 446 39.86 11.05 27.90
CA PRO A 446 39.31 10.96 26.55
C PRO A 446 40.42 11.07 25.50
N SER A 447 40.53 10.07 24.62
CA SER A 447 41.56 10.03 23.56
C SER A 447 41.15 9.09 22.43
N ALA A 448 41.79 9.22 21.26
CA ALA A 448 41.55 8.34 20.11
C ALA A 448 41.75 6.86 20.47
N LEU A 449 42.74 6.54 21.34
CA LEU A 449 42.96 5.19 21.85
C LEU A 449 41.75 4.65 22.63
N ARG A 450 41.03 5.50 23.38
CA ARG A 450 39.81 5.09 24.09
C ARG A 450 38.64 4.86 23.15
N LEU A 451 38.53 5.67 22.09
CA LEU A 451 37.55 5.40 21.05
C LEU A 451 37.85 4.07 20.34
N ASP A 452 39.11 3.77 20.05
CA ASP A 452 39.55 2.48 19.49
C ASP A 452 39.26 1.31 20.45
N ASP A 453 39.46 1.49 21.76
CA ASP A 453 39.09 0.50 22.78
C ASP A 453 37.58 0.20 22.75
N ILE A 454 36.73 1.24 22.62
CA ILE A 454 35.27 1.09 22.50
C ILE A 454 34.90 0.38 21.19
N ALA A 455 35.47 0.82 20.08
CA ALA A 455 35.29 0.21 18.76
C ALA A 455 35.68 -1.27 18.75
N MET A 456 36.83 -1.60 19.36
CA MET A 456 37.31 -2.97 19.49
C MET A 456 36.44 -3.78 20.45
N ALA A 457 35.95 -3.20 21.54
CA ALA A 457 35.02 -3.88 22.44
C ALA A 457 33.72 -4.26 21.71
N LEU A 458 33.18 -3.37 20.88
CA LEU A 458 32.01 -3.66 20.03
C LEU A 458 32.31 -4.74 18.98
N ARG A 459 33.42 -4.64 18.24
CA ARG A 459 33.82 -5.64 17.24
C ARG A 459 34.05 -7.03 17.82
N ASN A 460 34.68 -7.13 18.99
CA ASN A 460 34.89 -8.41 19.69
C ASN A 460 33.56 -9.08 20.09
N ARG A 461 32.46 -8.32 20.12
CA ARG A 461 31.11 -8.82 20.37
C ARG A 461 30.32 -9.08 19.09
N GLY A 462 30.98 -9.02 17.94
CA GLY A 462 30.40 -9.30 16.63
C GLY A 462 29.66 -8.12 15.99
N PHE A 463 29.81 -6.91 16.50
CA PHE A 463 29.23 -5.73 15.85
C PHE A 463 30.08 -5.22 14.70
N THR A 464 29.40 -4.85 13.62
CA THR A 464 29.94 -4.05 12.52
C THR A 464 29.73 -2.57 12.84
N LEU A 465 30.77 -1.75 12.67
CA LEU A 465 30.68 -0.31 12.92
C LEU A 465 30.24 0.41 11.65
N VAL A 466 29.15 1.18 11.75
CA VAL A 466 28.66 2.02 10.65
C VAL A 466 29.45 3.33 10.59
N THR A 467 29.92 3.82 11.74
CA THR A 467 30.71 5.06 11.85
C THR A 467 32.21 4.76 11.84
N SER A 468 32.99 5.49 11.04
CA SER A 468 34.46 5.49 11.12
C SER A 468 34.91 6.21 12.39
N VAL A 469 35.65 5.52 13.24
CA VAL A 469 36.08 6.04 14.56
C VAL A 469 37.32 6.96 14.45
N ARG A 470 38.04 6.91 13.33
CA ARG A 470 39.32 7.62 13.14
C ARG A 470 39.19 9.14 13.07
N ASP A 471 38.02 9.62 12.67
CA ASP A 471 37.75 11.04 12.42
C ASP A 471 36.84 11.66 13.49
N LEU A 472 36.57 10.92 14.57
CA LEU A 472 35.69 11.34 15.65
C LEU A 472 36.45 12.12 16.72
N ASP A 473 35.80 13.15 17.27
CA ASP A 473 36.30 13.87 18.43
C ASP A 473 36.25 12.95 19.67
N PRO A 474 37.39 12.68 20.34
CA PRO A 474 37.41 11.88 21.55
C PRO A 474 36.64 12.48 22.73
N GLU A 475 36.35 13.77 22.72
CA GLU A 475 35.64 14.47 23.78
C GLU A 475 34.12 14.51 23.54
N ASP A 476 33.65 14.41 22.29
CA ASP A 476 32.23 14.35 21.96
C ASP A 476 31.98 13.64 20.62
N CYS A 477 31.51 12.39 20.65
CA CYS A 477 31.19 11.67 19.40
C CYS A 477 30.09 10.61 19.57
N CYS A 478 29.57 10.13 18.44
CA CYS A 478 28.61 9.03 18.38
C CYS A 478 29.17 7.86 17.56
N ILE A 479 29.20 6.66 18.14
CA ILE A 479 29.61 5.42 17.47
C ILE A 479 28.35 4.58 17.24
N LYS A 480 28.01 4.34 15.96
CA LYS A 480 26.93 3.45 15.56
C LYS A 480 27.46 2.05 15.25
N ALA A 481 26.82 1.03 15.80
CA ALA A 481 27.22 -0.35 15.69
C ALA A 481 26.01 -1.26 15.46
N GLU A 482 26.12 -2.24 14.56
CA GLU A 482 25.03 -3.13 14.17
C GLU A 482 25.48 -4.59 14.19
N ARG A 483 24.58 -5.51 14.57
CA ARG A 483 24.81 -6.95 14.57
C ARG A 483 23.51 -7.68 14.28
N VAL A 484 23.54 -8.67 13.40
CA VAL A 484 22.39 -9.56 13.17
C VAL A 484 22.15 -10.43 14.42
N GLN A 485 20.91 -10.49 14.88
CA GLN A 485 20.45 -11.21 16.06
C GLN A 485 19.22 -12.04 15.69
N GLY A 486 19.44 -13.24 15.15
CA GLY A 486 18.35 -14.04 14.57
C GLY A 486 17.88 -13.41 13.24
N PRO A 487 16.56 -13.22 13.03
CA PRO A 487 16.04 -12.49 11.86
C PRO A 487 16.14 -10.97 11.99
N ASP A 488 16.42 -10.46 13.20
CA ASP A 488 16.39 -9.03 13.49
C ASP A 488 17.79 -8.41 13.54
N LEU A 489 17.83 -7.08 13.43
CA LEU A 489 19.06 -6.29 13.52
C LEU A 489 19.16 -5.65 14.92
N LEU A 490 20.17 -6.05 15.69
CA LEU A 490 20.53 -5.39 16.95
C LEU A 490 21.42 -4.19 16.66
N ARG A 491 20.99 -3.03 17.14
CA ARG A 491 21.70 -1.75 16.95
C ARG A 491 22.11 -1.16 18.28
N LEU A 492 23.31 -0.58 18.33
CA LEU A 492 23.80 0.21 19.46
C LEU A 492 24.32 1.56 18.95
N GLN A 493 23.84 2.64 19.55
CA GLN A 493 24.37 3.99 19.40
C GLN A 493 25.04 4.39 20.71
N VAL A 494 26.35 4.59 20.68
CA VAL A 494 27.18 4.94 21.83
C VAL A 494 27.64 6.37 21.69
N TYR A 495 27.04 7.27 22.46
CA TYR A 495 27.49 8.66 22.57
C TYR A 495 28.57 8.75 23.65
N VAL A 496 29.74 9.25 23.26
CA VAL A 496 30.92 9.40 24.10
C VAL A 496 31.05 10.87 24.48
N ARG A 497 31.08 11.17 25.78
CA ARG A 497 31.41 12.50 26.31
C ARG A 497 32.59 12.42 27.26
N GLY A 498 33.60 13.21 26.98
CA GLY A 498 34.86 13.20 27.70
C GLY A 498 35.21 14.57 28.28
N GLU A 499 35.57 14.61 29.56
CA GLU A 499 36.11 15.82 30.19
C GLU A 499 37.58 15.59 30.56
N ARG A 500 38.46 16.53 30.23
CA ARG A 500 39.87 16.51 30.63
C ARG A 500 40.10 17.48 31.78
N HIS A 501 40.74 17.02 32.84
CA HIS A 501 41.12 17.87 33.96
C HIS A 501 42.54 17.54 34.45
N LYS A 502 43.15 18.45 35.22
CA LYS A 502 44.48 18.21 35.81
C LYS A 502 44.29 17.78 37.27
N ALA A 503 44.58 16.53 37.57
CA ALA A 503 44.58 16.03 38.94
C ALA A 503 45.90 16.38 39.62
N ARG A 504 45.85 16.82 40.88
CA ARG A 504 47.05 17.04 41.70
C ARG A 504 47.34 15.76 42.48
N ARG A 505 48.50 15.16 42.25
CA ARG A 505 49.01 14.06 43.07
C ARG A 505 50.12 14.58 43.98
N GLU A 506 49.95 14.36 45.28
CA GLU A 506 51.00 14.51 46.29
C GLU A 506 51.55 13.12 46.60
N ARG A 507 52.85 12.90 46.35
CA ARG A 507 53.54 11.68 46.74
C ARG A 507 54.55 12.03 47.83
N SER A 508 54.36 11.47 49.02
CA SER A 508 55.35 11.53 50.09
C SER A 508 56.31 10.36 49.92
N VAL A 509 57.60 10.63 49.84
CA VAL A 509 58.66 9.62 49.82
C VAL A 509 59.39 9.69 51.16
N ASP A 510 59.31 8.59 51.93
CA ASP A 510 59.99 8.31 53.20
C ASP A 510 60.36 9.54 54.05
N GLY A 511 59.33 10.34 54.39
CA GLY A 511 59.40 11.32 55.47
C GLY A 511 60.21 12.60 55.24
N VAL A 512 60.80 12.83 54.05
CA VAL A 512 61.68 14.00 53.83
C VAL A 512 61.21 14.93 52.70
N MET A 513 60.47 14.44 51.69
CA MET A 513 59.97 15.31 50.61
C MET A 513 58.58 14.90 50.10
N THR A 514 57.70 15.91 49.96
CA THR A 514 56.41 15.81 49.26
C THR A 514 56.55 16.35 47.85
N TYR A 515 56.42 15.49 46.85
CA TYR A 515 56.40 15.91 45.45
C TYR A 515 54.97 16.19 45.01
N ARG A 516 54.72 17.43 44.55
CA ARG A 516 53.47 17.84 43.89
C ARG A 516 53.65 17.68 42.40
N SER A 517 52.89 16.77 41.79
CA SER A 517 52.83 16.62 40.34
C SER A 517 51.40 16.86 39.86
N ALA A 518 51.25 17.61 38.77
CA ALA A 518 50.00 17.72 38.05
C ALA A 518 49.98 16.62 37.00
N VAL A 519 49.07 15.65 37.13
CA VAL A 519 48.91 14.54 36.20
C VAL A 519 47.65 14.81 35.38
N ALA A 520 47.72 14.55 34.08
CA ALA A 520 46.53 14.58 33.23
C ALA A 520 45.56 13.51 33.73
N SER A 521 44.31 13.90 33.93
CA SER A 521 43.20 13.04 34.31
C SER A 521 42.01 13.40 33.44
N GLY A 522 40.97 12.59 33.48
CA GLY A 522 39.74 12.89 32.77
C GLY A 522 38.65 11.94 33.20
N ASP A 523 37.43 12.27 32.81
CA ASP A 523 36.26 11.45 33.04
C ASP A 523 35.65 11.12 31.68
N LEU A 524 35.21 9.88 31.52
CA LEU A 524 34.55 9.42 30.30
C LEU A 524 33.14 8.93 30.64
N ARG A 525 32.15 9.54 29.98
CA ARG A 525 30.74 9.16 30.06
C ARG A 525 30.33 8.56 28.73
N LEU A 526 29.71 7.38 28.76
CA LEU A 526 29.12 6.75 27.59
C LEU A 526 27.61 6.67 27.78
N TYR A 527 26.85 7.15 26.82
CA TYR A 527 25.41 7.03 26.77
C TYR A 527 25.05 6.03 25.67
N VAL A 528 24.52 4.89 26.06
CA VAL A 528 24.28 3.75 25.16
C VAL A 528 22.78 3.58 24.95
N TYR A 529 22.35 3.82 23.73
CA TYR A 529 21.01 3.49 23.26
C TYR A 529 21.12 2.23 22.42
N GLY A 530 20.37 1.20 22.78
CA GLY A 530 20.23 0.04 21.92
C GLY A 530 18.84 -0.03 21.31
N SER A 531 18.69 -0.70 20.17
CA SER A 531 17.39 -1.02 19.54
C SER A 531 17.41 -2.47 19.08
N LEU A 532 16.35 -3.22 19.40
CA LEU A 532 16.06 -4.54 18.87
C LEU A 532 14.56 -4.74 18.82
N ARG A 533 14.04 -5.41 17.79
CA ARG A 533 12.62 -5.76 17.68
C ARG A 533 12.23 -6.81 18.74
N GLY A 534 11.07 -6.61 19.37
CA GLY A 534 10.41 -7.56 20.25
C GLY A 534 10.98 -7.76 21.65
N GLU A 535 12.30 -7.65 21.83
CA GLU A 535 12.92 -7.92 23.13
C GLU A 535 13.95 -6.86 23.56
N SER A 536 13.73 -6.29 24.75
CA SER A 536 14.71 -5.38 25.38
C SER A 536 15.84 -6.12 26.13
N LYS A 537 15.58 -7.35 26.59
CA LYS A 537 16.49 -8.12 27.45
C LYS A 537 17.84 -8.42 26.76
N PRO A 538 17.89 -8.88 25.49
CA PRO A 538 19.15 -9.09 24.79
C PRO A 538 19.95 -7.79 24.67
N VAL A 539 19.29 -6.67 24.36
CA VAL A 539 19.93 -5.36 24.26
C VAL A 539 20.56 -4.95 25.60
N VAL A 540 19.81 -5.07 26.69
CA VAL A 540 20.30 -4.77 28.05
C VAL A 540 21.48 -5.66 28.44
N GLN A 541 21.47 -6.94 28.06
CA GLN A 541 22.59 -7.85 28.29
C GLN A 541 23.85 -7.42 27.53
N GLU A 542 23.68 -6.98 26.28
CA GLU A 542 24.76 -6.50 25.43
C GLU A 542 25.37 -5.20 25.97
N ILE A 543 24.55 -4.24 26.40
CA ILE A 543 25.02 -3.01 27.03
C ILE A 543 25.79 -3.31 28.32
N ASN A 544 25.28 -4.20 29.17
CA ASN A 544 25.96 -4.63 30.40
C ASN A 544 27.27 -5.39 30.13
N ALA A 545 27.34 -6.14 29.03
CA ALA A 545 28.55 -6.86 28.65
C ALA A 545 29.60 -5.92 28.03
N LEU A 546 29.18 -4.91 27.25
CA LEU A 546 30.03 -3.80 26.83
C LEU A 546 30.62 -3.06 28.03
N ARG A 547 29.78 -2.71 29.02
CA ARG A 547 30.23 -2.11 30.28
C ARG A 547 31.34 -2.91 30.96
N ARG A 548 31.18 -4.23 31.08
CA ARG A 548 32.18 -5.12 31.69
C ARG A 548 33.49 -5.14 30.89
N ALA A 549 33.40 -5.29 29.57
CA ALA A 549 34.57 -5.31 28.69
C ALA A 549 35.36 -3.99 28.75
N LEU A 550 34.67 -2.85 28.83
CA LEU A 550 35.32 -1.54 28.94
C LEU A 550 35.96 -1.33 30.30
N ARG A 551 35.30 -1.73 31.40
CA ARG A 551 35.91 -1.67 32.75
C ARG A 551 37.22 -2.45 32.79
N GLU A 552 37.23 -3.70 32.32
CA GLU A 552 38.45 -4.51 32.30
C GLU A 552 39.59 -3.88 31.49
N ARG A 553 39.29 -3.15 30.42
CA ARG A 553 40.29 -2.48 29.57
C ARG A 553 40.79 -1.18 30.19
N PHE A 554 39.88 -0.37 30.74
CA PHE A 554 40.21 0.92 31.33
C PHE A 554 40.93 0.75 32.68
N ASP A 555 40.54 -0.25 33.48
CA ASP A 555 41.18 -0.58 34.76
C ASP A 555 42.62 -1.10 34.58
N ARG A 556 42.94 -1.70 33.43
CA ARG A 556 44.32 -2.15 33.09
C ARG A 556 45.23 -1.03 32.62
N LEU A 557 44.66 0.12 32.23
CA LEU A 557 45.36 1.27 31.68
C LEU A 557 44.95 2.55 32.43
N PRO A 558 45.05 2.64 33.77
CA PRO A 558 44.75 3.88 34.47
C PRO A 558 45.70 4.98 34.01
N ALA A 559 45.25 6.23 34.06
CA ALA A 559 46.06 7.41 33.76
C ALA A 559 47.31 7.44 34.67
N GLY A 560 48.42 6.92 34.14
CA GLY A 560 49.74 6.92 34.78
C GLY A 560 50.11 5.62 35.48
N ARG A 561 50.85 4.77 34.74
CA ARG A 561 52.07 4.17 35.28
C ARG A 561 53.27 4.90 34.70
#